data_AF-A0A7C2UTW8-F1
#
_entry.id   AF-A0A7C2UTW8-F1
#
_cell.length_a   1.000
_cell.length_b   1.000
_cell.length_c   1.000
_cell.angle_alpha   90.00
_cell.angle_beta   90.00
_cell.angle_gamma   90.00
#
_symmetry.space_group_name_H-M   'P 1'
#
loop_
_entity.id
_entity.type
_entity.pdbx_description
1 polymer ?
#
loop_
_entity_poly.entity_id
_entity_poly.type
_entity_poly.pdbx_seq_one_letter_code
_entity_poly.pdbx_strand_id
1 'polypeptide(L)'
;MSNDCKRLEPALHDWLEGWLDAPARAAVEAHLRRCPACRAKLEAWQAVGRALRALPQLPAPAARLPEPAPEPRGALRLALALCLPTALLMVAFRAPIDAPSVDALKPSAVVQTLTRPFTAPAQTLWNRLQEVI
;
A
#
# COMPACT_ATOMS: atom_id res chain seq x y z
N MET A 1 -24.90 7.29 -1.64
CA MET A 1 -23.77 6.83 -2.47
C MET A 1 -23.95 5.35 -2.75
N SER A 2 -24.27 4.96 -3.99
CA SER A 2 -24.65 3.58 -4.33
C SER A 2 -23.44 2.66 -4.50
N ASN A 3 -23.59 1.34 -4.31
CA ASN A 3 -22.47 0.37 -4.40
C ASN A 3 -21.76 0.39 -5.77
N ASP A 4 -22.49 0.62 -6.86
CA ASP A 4 -21.89 0.74 -8.20
C ASP A 4 -20.93 1.94 -8.31
N CYS A 5 -21.25 3.07 -7.66
CA CYS A 5 -20.37 4.24 -7.67
C CYS A 5 -19.03 3.96 -6.97
N LYS A 6 -19.06 3.22 -5.86
CA LYS A 6 -17.84 2.82 -5.14
C LYS A 6 -16.98 1.86 -5.98
N ARG A 7 -17.61 0.90 -6.65
CA ARG A 7 -16.91 -0.07 -7.50
C ARG A 7 -16.22 0.60 -8.70
N LEU A 8 -16.87 1.60 -9.29
CA LEU A 8 -16.36 2.31 -10.48
C LEU A 8 -15.35 3.40 -10.17
N GLU A 9 -15.16 3.78 -8.91
CA GLU A 9 -14.30 4.88 -8.51
C GLU A 9 -12.84 4.76 -9.00
N PRO A 10 -12.15 3.60 -8.87
CA PRO A 10 -10.81 3.44 -9.41
C PRO A 10 -10.77 3.63 -10.93
N ALA A 11 -11.74 3.05 -11.65
CA ALA A 11 -11.83 3.12 -13.11
C ALA A 11 -12.13 4.54 -13.62
N LEU A 12 -12.71 5.44 -12.81
CA LEU A 12 -12.91 6.83 -13.22
C LEU A 12 -11.58 7.58 -13.39
N HIS A 13 -10.56 7.24 -12.58
CA HIS A 13 -9.23 7.85 -12.72
C HIS A 13 -8.56 7.35 -14.00
N ASP A 14 -8.56 6.03 -14.22
CA ASP A 14 -8.00 5.41 -15.43
C ASP A 14 -8.71 5.92 -16.71
N TRP A 15 -10.02 6.17 -16.63
CA TRP A 15 -10.77 6.76 -17.74
C TRP A 15 -10.29 8.18 -18.08
N LEU A 16 -10.01 8.99 -17.05
CA LEU A 16 -9.55 10.38 -17.20
C LEU A 16 -8.13 10.44 -17.79
N GLU A 17 -7.27 9.48 -17.43
CA GLU A 17 -5.92 9.33 -17.98
C GLU A 17 -5.88 8.59 -19.33
N GLY A 18 -7.01 8.04 -19.78
CA GLY A 18 -7.12 7.33 -21.06
C GLY A 18 -6.51 5.91 -21.05
N TRP A 19 -6.36 5.29 -19.88
CA TRP A 19 -5.71 3.99 -19.71
C TRP A 19 -6.66 2.80 -19.83
N LEU A 20 -7.97 3.04 -19.90
CA LEU A 20 -8.96 1.99 -20.06
C LEU A 20 -9.01 1.45 -21.48
N ASP A 21 -9.19 0.14 -21.59
CA ASP A 21 -9.55 -0.52 -22.83
C ASP A 21 -11.00 -0.15 -23.25
N ALA A 22 -11.34 -0.46 -24.51
CA ALA A 22 -12.65 -0.15 -25.08
C ALA A 22 -13.86 -0.63 -24.23
N PRO A 23 -13.89 -1.90 -23.73
CA PRO A 23 -15.02 -2.37 -22.93
C PRO A 23 -15.11 -1.68 -21.56
N ALA A 24 -14.00 -1.49 -20.84
CA ALA A 24 -14.02 -0.80 -19.55
C ALA A 24 -14.42 0.68 -19.72
N ARG A 25 -13.92 1.33 -20.78
CA ARG A 25 -14.29 2.71 -21.13
C ARG A 25 -15.80 2.83 -21.35
N ALA A 26 -16.41 1.93 -22.13
CA ALA A 26 -17.85 1.95 -22.39
C ALA A 26 -18.68 1.77 -21.11
N ALA A 27 -18.23 0.93 -20.18
CA ALA A 27 -18.87 0.72 -18.88
C ALA A 27 -18.86 1.99 -18.01
N VAL A 28 -17.71 2.68 -17.96
CA VAL A 28 -17.58 3.97 -17.27
C VAL A 28 -18.48 5.03 -17.90
N GLU A 29 -18.47 5.16 -19.23
CA GLU A 29 -19.32 6.13 -19.95
C GLU A 29 -20.81 5.87 -19.73
N ALA A 30 -21.24 4.60 -19.71
CA ALA A 30 -22.62 4.22 -19.41
C ALA A 30 -23.04 4.63 -17.99
N HIS A 31 -22.15 4.48 -17.02
CA HIS A 31 -22.39 4.95 -15.65
C HIS A 31 -22.46 6.48 -15.58
N LEU A 32 -21.50 7.16 -16.22
CA LEU A 32 -21.44 8.63 -16.26
C LEU A 32 -22.67 9.25 -16.92
N ARG A 33 -23.33 8.58 -17.88
CA ARG A 33 -24.62 9.05 -18.42
C ARG A 33 -25.74 9.05 -17.37
N ARG A 34 -25.73 8.11 -16.43
CA ARG A 34 -26.83 7.88 -15.48
C ARG A 34 -26.59 8.47 -14.09
N CYS A 35 -25.34 8.68 -13.69
CA CYS A 35 -24.99 9.12 -12.33
C CYS A 35 -24.46 10.57 -12.28
N PRO A 36 -25.26 11.55 -11.82
CA PRO A 36 -24.78 12.94 -11.67
C PRO A 36 -23.68 13.08 -10.61
N ALA A 37 -23.70 12.27 -9.54
CA ALA A 37 -22.70 12.36 -8.48
C ALA A 37 -21.28 12.00 -8.97
N CYS A 38 -21.15 10.96 -9.81
CA CYS A 38 -19.87 10.59 -10.39
C CYS A 38 -19.40 11.60 -11.45
N ARG A 39 -20.31 12.24 -12.19
CA ARG A 39 -19.97 13.37 -13.09
C ARG A 39 -19.40 14.56 -12.32
N ALA A 40 -20.08 14.99 -11.26
CA ALA A 40 -19.62 16.10 -10.42
C ALA A 40 -18.23 15.83 -9.81
N LYS A 41 -17.97 14.58 -9.40
CA LYS A 41 -16.66 14.16 -8.89
C LYS A 41 -15.57 14.27 -9.95
N LEU A 42 -15.85 13.80 -11.17
CA LEU A 42 -14.94 13.88 -12.31
C LEU A 42 -14.64 15.34 -12.68
N GLU A 43 -15.66 16.20 -12.71
CA GLU A 43 -15.51 17.64 -12.95
C GLU A 43 -14.63 18.31 -11.90
N ALA A 44 -14.79 17.95 -10.62
CA ALA A 44 -13.96 18.46 -9.53
C ALA A 44 -12.48 18.06 -9.71
N TRP A 45 -12.20 16.81 -10.07
CA TRP A 45 -10.84 16.36 -10.34
C TRP A 45 -10.21 17.08 -11.54
N GLN A 46 -10.97 17.25 -12.62
CA GLN A 46 -10.50 18.01 -13.78
C GLN A 46 -10.23 19.49 -13.43
N ALA A 47 -11.03 20.08 -12.54
CA ALA A 47 -10.82 21.45 -12.07
C ALA A 47 -9.50 21.58 -11.30
N VAL A 48 -9.20 20.62 -10.40
CA VAL A 48 -7.89 20.55 -9.72
C VAL A 48 -6.76 20.42 -10.74
N GLY A 49 -6.86 19.52 -11.70
CA GLY A 49 -5.84 19.35 -12.74
C GLY A 49 -5.61 20.61 -13.58
N ARG A 50 -6.67 21.36 -13.91
CA ARG A 50 -6.56 22.67 -14.57
C ARG A 50 -5.87 23.71 -13.68
N ALA A 51 -6.22 23.77 -12.40
CA ALA A 51 -5.60 24.70 -11.46
C ALA A 51 -4.09 24.41 -11.29
N LEU A 52 -3.71 23.13 -11.18
CA LEU A 52 -2.30 22.72 -11.10
C LEU A 52 -1.52 23.10 -12.36
N ARG A 53 -2.10 22.90 -13.55
CA ARG A 53 -1.46 23.30 -14.82
C ARG A 53 -1.36 24.82 -15.01
N ALA A 54 -2.21 25.58 -14.35
CA ALA A 54 -2.20 27.04 -14.37
C ALA A 54 -1.19 27.65 -13.38
N LEU A 55 -0.54 26.84 -12.55
CA LEU A 55 0.50 27.33 -11.64
C LEU A 55 1.68 27.92 -12.43
N PRO A 56 2.31 29.00 -11.94
CA PRO A 56 3.47 29.59 -12.57
C PRO A 56 4.62 28.56 -12.61
N GLN A 57 5.23 28.41 -13.79
CA GLN A 57 6.43 27.60 -13.95
C GLN A 57 7.60 28.38 -13.34
N LEU A 58 8.10 27.92 -12.20
CA LEU A 58 9.31 28.47 -11.60
C LEU A 58 10.53 27.85 -12.28
N PRO A 59 11.56 28.65 -12.61
CA PRO A 59 12.81 28.08 -13.08
C PRO A 59 13.36 27.14 -12.01
N ALA A 60 13.90 26.00 -12.44
CA ALA A 60 14.61 25.12 -11.53
C ALA A 60 15.73 25.93 -10.84
N PRO A 61 15.88 25.85 -9.51
CA PRO A 61 16.99 26.51 -8.83
C PRO A 61 18.30 26.01 -9.44
N ALA A 62 19.30 26.89 -9.56
CA ALA A 62 20.62 26.55 -10.08
C ALA A 62 21.16 25.34 -9.29
N ALA A 63 21.18 24.18 -9.94
CA ALA A 63 21.38 22.92 -9.26
C ALA A 63 22.81 22.85 -8.71
N ARG A 64 22.95 22.82 -7.39
CA ARG A 64 24.02 22.03 -6.78
C ARG A 64 23.46 20.62 -6.75
N LEU A 65 23.86 19.80 -7.72
CA LEU A 65 23.46 18.39 -7.73
C LEU A 65 23.86 17.80 -6.37
N PRO A 66 22.94 17.18 -5.62
CA PRO A 66 23.32 16.45 -4.43
C PRO A 66 24.35 15.41 -4.85
N GLU A 67 25.47 15.33 -4.12
CA GLU A 67 26.46 14.29 -4.36
C GLU A 67 25.74 12.94 -4.35
N PRO A 68 26.02 12.05 -5.32
CA PRO A 68 25.37 10.75 -5.37
C PRO A 68 25.61 10.05 -4.03
N ALA A 69 24.52 9.64 -3.37
CA ALA A 69 24.61 8.89 -2.13
C ALA A 69 25.51 7.65 -2.35
N PRO A 70 26.40 7.30 -1.40
CA PRO A 70 27.25 6.14 -1.55
C PRO A 70 26.38 4.89 -1.75
N GLU A 71 26.57 4.19 -2.87
CA GLU A 71 25.78 3.00 -3.18
C GLU A 71 26.01 1.91 -2.10
N PRO A 72 24.95 1.28 -1.54
CA PRO A 72 25.05 0.33 -0.43
C PRO A 72 25.59 -1.06 -0.85
N ARG A 73 26.39 -1.14 -1.93
CA ARG A 73 26.91 -2.40 -2.50
C ARG A 73 27.73 -3.22 -1.49
N GLY A 74 28.33 -2.58 -0.48
CA GLY A 74 29.04 -3.27 0.60
C GLY A 74 28.11 -3.96 1.60
N ALA A 75 27.01 -3.31 1.99
CA ALA A 75 26.08 -3.81 3.00
C ALA A 75 25.31 -5.05 2.50
N LEU A 76 24.94 -5.07 1.21
CA LEU A 76 24.23 -6.21 0.61
C LEU A 76 25.11 -7.48 0.57
N ARG A 77 26.40 -7.33 0.25
CA ARG A 77 27.36 -8.46 0.26
C ARG A 77 27.55 -9.04 1.66
N LEU A 78 27.63 -8.17 2.68
CA LEU A 78 27.72 -8.58 4.09
C LEU A 78 26.44 -9.27 4.59
N ALA A 79 25.26 -8.74 4.24
CA ALA A 79 23.98 -9.33 4.61
C ALA A 79 23.78 -10.72 3.99
N LEU A 80 24.10 -10.89 2.69
CA LEU A 80 24.05 -12.18 2.01
C LEU A 80 25.03 -13.20 2.61
N ALA A 81 26.25 -12.77 2.94
CA ALA A 81 27.28 -13.62 3.55
C ALA A 81 26.86 -14.16 4.93
N LEU A 82 26.06 -13.40 5.68
CA LEU A 82 25.57 -13.81 7.00
C LEU A 82 24.32 -14.71 6.92
N CYS A 83 23.37 -14.42 6.04
CA CYS A 83 22.08 -15.13 5.98
C CYS A 83 22.15 -16.52 5.31
N LEU A 84 23.02 -16.71 4.31
CA LEU A 84 23.17 -17.99 3.60
C LEU A 84 23.57 -19.15 4.53
N PRO A 85 24.60 -19.03 5.39
CA PRO A 85 24.96 -20.11 6.32
C PRO A 85 23.91 -20.32 7.41
N THR A 86 23.19 -19.28 7.87
CA THR A 86 22.10 -19.45 8.85
C THR A 86 20.91 -20.21 8.27
N ALA A 87 20.52 -19.89 7.03
CA ALA A 87 19.44 -20.60 6.34
C ALA A 87 19.81 -22.06 6.08
N LEU A 88 21.06 -22.33 5.69
CA LEU A 88 21.57 -23.70 5.50
C LEU A 88 21.53 -24.50 6.82
N LEU A 89 21.91 -23.87 7.94
CA LEU A 89 21.80 -24.45 9.28
C LEU A 89 20.35 -24.77 9.67
N MET A 90 19.39 -23.89 9.39
CA MET A 90 17.97 -24.15 9.66
C MET A 90 17.39 -25.29 8.80
N VAL A 91 17.85 -25.45 7.56
CA VAL A 91 17.43 -26.57 6.70
C VAL A 91 18.06 -27.89 7.16
N ALA A 92 19.34 -27.85 7.57
CA ALA A 92 20.07 -29.03 8.04
C ALA A 92 19.59 -29.50 9.43
N PHE A 93 19.30 -28.58 10.34
CA PHE A 93 18.61 -28.84 11.60
C PHE A 93 17.10 -28.70 11.41
N ARG A 94 16.51 -29.66 10.71
CA ARG A 94 15.08 -29.73 10.46
C ARG A 94 14.32 -30.00 11.76
N ALA A 95 14.17 -28.98 12.59
CA ALA A 95 13.09 -28.94 13.56
C ALA A 95 11.79 -29.07 12.75
N PRO A 96 10.92 -30.05 13.03
CA PRO A 96 9.64 -30.14 12.36
C PRO A 96 8.86 -28.88 12.73
N ILE A 97 8.81 -27.92 11.80
CA ILE A 97 7.82 -26.86 11.88
C ILE A 97 6.52 -27.54 11.53
N ASP A 98 5.75 -27.91 12.56
CA ASP A 98 4.34 -28.29 12.42
C ASP A 98 3.59 -27.03 11.94
N ALA A 99 3.64 -26.78 10.63
CA ALA A 99 2.85 -25.76 9.99
C ALA A 99 1.42 -26.31 9.83
N PRO A 100 0.40 -25.69 10.45
CA PRO A 100 -0.98 -26.10 10.25
C PRO A 100 -1.36 -25.91 8.77
N SER A 101 -2.20 -26.80 8.25
CA SER A 101 -2.70 -26.70 6.87
C SER A 101 -3.40 -25.36 6.64
N VAL A 102 -3.28 -24.82 5.42
CA VAL A 102 -3.81 -23.50 5.06
C VAL A 102 -5.34 -23.42 5.28
N ASP A 103 -6.03 -24.55 5.16
CA ASP A 103 -7.47 -24.69 5.41
C ASP A 103 -7.87 -24.52 6.89
N ALA A 104 -6.92 -24.71 7.82
CA ALA A 104 -7.12 -24.50 9.25
C ALA A 104 -6.98 -23.02 9.66
N LEU A 105 -6.44 -22.16 8.79
CA LEU A 105 -6.34 -20.73 9.05
C LEU A 105 -7.66 -20.04 8.68
N LYS A 106 -8.49 -19.76 9.68
CA LYS A 106 -9.55 -18.75 9.55
C LYS A 106 -8.89 -17.40 9.18
N PRO A 107 -9.52 -16.52 8.37
CA PRO A 107 -8.93 -15.24 7.96
C PRO A 107 -8.56 -14.33 9.15
N SER A 108 -9.17 -14.52 10.32
CA SER A 108 -8.81 -13.83 11.56
C SER A 108 -7.53 -14.36 12.23
N ALA A 109 -7.06 -15.56 11.89
CA ALA A 109 -5.86 -16.17 12.46
C ALA A 109 -4.58 -15.42 12.05
N VAL A 110 -4.54 -14.87 10.83
CA VAL A 110 -3.42 -14.03 10.33
C VAL A 110 -3.31 -12.74 11.14
N VAL A 111 -4.44 -12.11 11.47
CA VAL A 111 -4.45 -10.90 12.30
C VAL A 111 -4.02 -11.23 13.73
N GLN A 112 -4.49 -12.36 14.29
CA GLN A 112 -4.13 -12.78 15.65
C GLN A 112 -2.65 -13.20 15.79
N THR A 113 -2.05 -13.80 14.76
CA THR A 113 -0.62 -14.14 14.78
C THR A 113 0.26 -12.90 14.71
N LEU A 114 -0.11 -11.91 13.91
CA LEU A 114 0.63 -10.65 13.82
C LEU A 114 0.47 -9.76 15.06
N THR A 115 -0.66 -9.86 15.77
CA THR A 115 -0.94 -9.02 16.95
C THR A 115 -0.48 -9.64 18.27
N ARG A 116 -0.31 -10.97 18.34
CA ARG A 116 0.18 -11.70 19.54
C ARG A 116 1.42 -11.09 20.22
N PRO A 117 2.49 -10.70 19.51
CA PRO A 117 3.67 -10.12 20.15
C PRO A 117 3.41 -8.72 20.73
N PHE A 118 2.36 -8.02 20.29
CA PHE A 118 2.03 -6.67 20.74
C PHE A 118 1.00 -6.64 21.86
N THR A 119 0.14 -7.66 22.00
CA THR A 119 -0.94 -7.66 23.00
C THR A 119 -0.43 -7.86 24.43
N ALA A 120 0.56 -8.73 24.66
CA ALA A 120 1.11 -8.98 26.00
C ALA A 120 1.81 -7.74 26.64
N PRO A 121 2.72 -7.03 25.93
CA PRO A 121 3.31 -5.82 26.49
C PRO A 121 2.29 -4.68 26.65
N ALA A 122 1.35 -4.53 25.72
CA ALA A 122 0.31 -3.50 25.80
C ALA A 122 -0.63 -3.72 27.00
N GLN A 123 -1.02 -4.97 27.29
CA GLN A 123 -1.85 -5.30 28.45
C GLN A 123 -1.13 -5.02 29.77
N THR A 124 0.17 -5.35 29.83
CA THR A 124 1.00 -5.09 31.01
C THR A 124 1.13 -3.58 31.27
N LEU A 125 1.32 -2.79 30.21
CA LEU A 125 1.39 -1.33 30.30
C LEU A 125 0.06 -0.72 30.76
N TRP A 126 -1.06 -1.22 30.23
CA TRP A 126 -2.40 -0.78 30.62
C TRP A 126 -2.68 -1.03 32.10
N ASN A 127 -2.36 -2.23 32.60
CA ASN A 127 -2.54 -2.57 34.02
C ASN A 127 -1.67 -1.66 34.92
N ARG A 128 -0.43 -1.39 34.51
CA ARG A 128 0.46 -0.45 35.23
C ARG A 128 -0.06 0.98 35.25
N LEU A 129 -0.67 1.44 34.16
CA LEU A 129 -1.29 2.75 34.11
C LEU A 129 -2.51 2.85 35.03
N GLN A 130 -3.30 1.78 35.15
CA GLN A 130 -4.42 1.73 36.10
C GLN A 130 -3.97 1.69 37.57
N GLU A 131 -2.75 1.24 37.89
CA GLU A 131 -2.21 1.32 39.27
C GLU A 131 -1.78 2.74 39.67
N VAL A 132 -1.57 3.63 38.70
CA VAL A 132 -1.03 5.00 38.91
C VAL A 132 -2.14 6.07 38.90
N ILE A 133 -3.34 5.73 38.43
CA ILE A 133 -4.52 6.60 38.37
C ILE A 133 -5.48 6.21 39.50
#